data_AF-A0A8H5W4Y1-F1
#
_entry.id   AF-A0A8H5W4Y1-F1
#
_cell.length_a   1.000
_cell.length_b   1.000
_cell.length_c   1.000
_cell.angle_alpha   90.00
_cell.angle_beta   90.00
_cell.angle_gamma   90.00
#
_symmetry.space_group_name_H-M   'P 1'
#
loop_
_entity.id
_entity.type
_entity.pdbx_description
1 polymer ?
#
loop_
_entity_poly.entity_id
_entity_poly.type
_entity_poly.pdbx_seq_one_letter_code
_entity_poly.pdbx_strand_id
1 'polypeptide(L)'
;MAAGYKFLTLLTKGRDTKSPEYSEILRHLRKRNFTANLSRLEAPSYKKPPRSKQRLNPPLFTRVSAPDEPVKYEPTIRPLPKSAFVGERKVPVPGNTAEFLPFVRIKKPQPRVLSRAIGRKTTIFRRSVRTLLRVSTEDIPRAQLDDRWDAMMDKLLLKEGFTDEVKRDGPLASYHFTATLTKAWLDQKLMKITNDQTARAKAVSSLIEQELALFKEEEKSGAEPTDPKVAKETLDTILSEYRKKQAEMERTEDTSFEDPFLSEIWVARAQRLADEYVRKYGVRVDDSGRRVSWAKRQGLAKKENSLLGAVESDKEAQFFSQIATMRRGGH
;
A
#
# COMPACT_ATOMS: atom_id res chain seq x y z
N MET A 1 -16.53 -24.15 -47.46
CA MET A 1 -16.99 -23.61 -46.15
C MET A 1 -17.60 -24.68 -45.22
N ALA A 2 -17.17 -25.95 -45.27
CA ALA A 2 -17.84 -27.03 -44.52
C ALA A 2 -17.22 -27.38 -43.14
N ALA A 3 -16.03 -26.87 -42.83
CA ALA A 3 -15.31 -27.27 -41.61
C ALA A 3 -15.88 -26.63 -40.33
N GLY A 4 -16.41 -25.41 -40.40
CA GLY A 4 -16.94 -24.68 -39.22
C GLY A 4 -18.21 -25.31 -38.62
N TYR A 5 -19.12 -25.80 -39.47
CA TYR A 5 -20.38 -26.42 -39.02
C TYR A 5 -20.20 -27.80 -38.37
N LYS A 6 -19.10 -28.51 -38.68
CA LYS A 6 -18.76 -29.79 -38.04
C LYS A 6 -18.38 -29.62 -36.57
N PHE A 7 -17.74 -28.52 -36.21
CA PHE A 7 -17.42 -28.23 -34.80
C PHE A 7 -18.66 -27.87 -34.00
N LEU A 8 -19.59 -27.10 -34.58
CA LEU A 8 -20.85 -26.76 -33.91
C LEU A 8 -21.72 -28.00 -33.70
N THR A 9 -21.77 -28.92 -34.67
CA THR A 9 -22.49 -30.19 -34.53
C THR A 9 -21.84 -31.12 -33.49
N LEU A 10 -20.51 -31.16 -33.43
CA LEU A 10 -19.79 -31.90 -32.38
C LEU A 10 -20.04 -31.32 -30.98
N LEU A 11 -20.03 -29.98 -30.84
CA LEU A 11 -20.29 -29.32 -29.55
C LEU A 11 -21.75 -29.43 -29.10
N THR A 12 -22.70 -29.42 -30.04
CA THR A 12 -24.13 -29.61 -29.73
C THR A 12 -24.41 -31.03 -29.28
N LYS A 13 -23.85 -32.05 -29.94
CA LYS A 13 -23.94 -33.45 -29.50
C LYS A 13 -23.17 -33.74 -28.22
N GLY A 14 -22.04 -33.06 -28.03
CA GLY A 14 -21.24 -33.12 -26.80
C GLY A 14 -21.90 -32.46 -25.58
N ARG A 15 -23.10 -31.88 -25.71
CA ARG A 15 -23.88 -31.39 -24.56
C ARG A 15 -24.42 -32.54 -23.71
N ASP A 16 -24.72 -33.68 -24.34
CA ASP A 16 -25.27 -34.84 -23.66
C ASP A 16 -24.15 -35.67 -23.03
N THR A 17 -24.20 -35.90 -21.72
CA THR A 17 -23.15 -36.61 -20.98
C THR A 17 -23.01 -38.09 -21.36
N LYS A 18 -24.03 -38.65 -22.02
CA LYS A 18 -24.06 -40.03 -22.51
C LYS A 18 -23.58 -40.16 -23.97
N SER A 19 -23.33 -39.05 -24.67
CA SER A 19 -22.91 -39.11 -26.07
C SER A 19 -21.43 -39.49 -26.19
N PRO A 20 -21.03 -40.23 -27.23
CA PRO A 20 -19.64 -40.56 -27.47
C PRO A 20 -18.80 -39.30 -27.72
N GLU A 21 -19.38 -38.27 -28.35
CA GLU A 21 -18.71 -37.00 -28.61
C GLU A 21 -18.29 -36.28 -27.30
N TYR A 22 -19.09 -36.36 -26.24
CA TYR A 22 -18.73 -35.82 -24.93
C TYR A 22 -17.46 -36.46 -24.36
N SER A 23 -17.35 -37.79 -24.46
CA SER A 23 -16.17 -38.52 -24.00
C SER A 23 -14.91 -38.17 -24.79
N GLU A 24 -15.04 -37.94 -26.10
CA GLU A 24 -13.93 -37.52 -26.96
C GLU A 24 -13.44 -36.11 -26.66
N ILE A 25 -14.36 -35.17 -26.41
CA ILE A 25 -14.04 -33.80 -25.99
C ILE A 25 -13.28 -33.84 -24.66
N LEU A 26 -13.78 -34.59 -23.67
CA LEU A 26 -13.10 -34.73 -22.38
C LEU A 26 -11.71 -35.36 -22.51
N ARG A 27 -11.59 -36.41 -23.33
CA ARG A 27 -10.29 -37.04 -23.62
C ARG A 27 -9.32 -36.04 -24.23
N HIS A 28 -9.78 -35.23 -25.19
CA HIS A 28 -8.96 -34.22 -25.84
C HIS A 28 -8.52 -33.11 -24.85
N LEU A 29 -9.44 -32.61 -24.02
CA LEU A 29 -9.13 -31.61 -22.99
C LEU A 29 -8.16 -32.14 -21.94
N ARG A 30 -8.36 -33.38 -21.47
CA ARG A 30 -7.43 -34.05 -20.54
C ARG A 30 -6.05 -34.21 -21.17
N LYS A 31 -5.96 -34.68 -22.41
CA LYS A 31 -4.70 -34.80 -23.15
C LYS A 31 -4.01 -33.44 -23.29
N ARG A 32 -4.75 -32.39 -23.67
CA ARG A 32 -4.21 -31.03 -23.81
C ARG A 32 -3.74 -30.44 -22.48
N ASN A 33 -4.47 -30.67 -21.39
CA ASN A 33 -4.07 -30.22 -20.06
C ASN A 33 -2.82 -30.97 -19.59
N PHE A 34 -2.74 -32.28 -19.86
CA PHE A 34 -1.56 -33.07 -19.54
C PHE A 34 -0.34 -32.60 -20.32
N THR A 35 -0.45 -32.39 -21.64
CA THR A 35 0.66 -31.86 -22.45
C THR A 35 1.03 -30.43 -22.07
N ALA A 36 0.07 -29.58 -21.68
CA ALA A 36 0.34 -28.23 -21.20
C ALA A 36 1.00 -28.22 -19.80
N ASN A 37 0.67 -29.19 -18.94
CA ASN A 37 1.32 -29.35 -17.64
C ASN A 37 2.73 -29.90 -17.81
N LEU A 38 2.90 -30.91 -18.67
CA LEU A 38 4.23 -31.39 -19.06
C LEU A 38 5.07 -30.26 -19.66
N SER A 39 4.53 -29.46 -20.59
CA SER A 39 5.29 -28.33 -21.14
C SER A 39 5.58 -27.23 -20.12
N ARG A 40 4.76 -27.05 -19.07
CA ARG A 40 5.07 -26.14 -17.95
C ARG A 40 6.14 -26.70 -17.00
N LEU A 41 6.23 -28.03 -16.90
CA LEU A 41 7.24 -28.73 -16.09
C LEU A 41 8.58 -28.86 -16.84
N GLU A 42 8.52 -29.19 -18.14
CA GLU A 42 9.65 -29.37 -19.06
C GLU A 42 10.18 -28.05 -19.60
N ALA A 43 9.34 -27.01 -19.74
CA ALA A 43 9.85 -25.68 -19.95
C ALA A 43 10.78 -25.43 -18.77
N PRO A 44 12.11 -25.30 -19.00
CA PRO A 44 13.01 -24.92 -17.93
C PRO A 44 12.37 -23.68 -17.37
N SER A 45 12.03 -23.72 -16.07
CA SER A 45 11.58 -22.54 -15.40
C SER A 45 12.64 -21.51 -15.75
N TYR A 46 12.30 -20.56 -16.63
CA TYR A 46 13.10 -19.36 -16.82
C TYR A 46 12.91 -18.56 -15.52
N LYS A 47 13.22 -19.13 -14.35
CA LYS A 47 14.22 -18.58 -13.46
C LYS A 47 15.36 -18.16 -14.37
N LYS A 48 15.16 -16.99 -15.01
CA LYS A 48 16.24 -16.14 -15.46
C LYS A 48 17.26 -16.28 -14.34
N PRO A 49 18.53 -16.65 -14.64
CA PRO A 49 19.55 -16.74 -13.59
C PRO A 49 19.34 -15.52 -12.71
N PRO A 50 19.20 -15.69 -11.37
CA PRO A 50 18.80 -14.60 -10.49
C PRO A 50 19.59 -13.40 -10.95
N ARG A 51 18.91 -12.38 -11.50
CA ARG A 51 19.58 -11.22 -12.13
C ARG A 51 20.73 -10.91 -11.20
N SER A 52 21.97 -11.02 -11.70
CA SER A 52 23.14 -11.02 -10.83
C SER A 52 22.92 -9.91 -9.81
N LYS A 53 23.02 -10.24 -8.51
CA LYS A 53 22.78 -9.27 -7.43
C LYS A 53 23.77 -8.09 -7.48
N GLN A 54 24.64 -8.01 -8.49
CA GLN A 54 25.26 -6.78 -8.97
C GLN A 54 24.17 -5.75 -9.26
N ARG A 55 23.70 -5.10 -8.20
CA ARG A 55 22.84 -3.94 -8.26
C ARG A 55 23.58 -2.90 -9.10
N LEU A 56 23.05 -2.73 -10.31
CA LEU A 56 23.29 -1.61 -11.19
C LEU A 56 23.00 -0.33 -10.40
N ASN A 57 24.07 0.41 -10.10
CA ASN A 57 24.10 1.68 -9.37
C ASN A 57 23.40 1.68 -7.99
N PRO A 58 24.00 2.35 -7.00
CA PRO A 58 23.37 2.50 -5.70
C PRO A 58 22.04 3.25 -5.82
N PRO A 59 21.11 3.03 -4.87
CA PRO A 59 19.93 3.87 -4.79
C PRO A 59 20.35 5.33 -4.64
N LEU A 60 19.52 6.26 -5.13
CA LEU A 60 19.83 7.69 -5.04
C LEU A 60 19.82 8.18 -3.58
N PHE A 61 18.91 7.64 -2.77
CA PHE A 61 18.73 7.98 -1.37
C PHE A 61 18.68 6.72 -0.52
N THR A 62 19.28 6.81 0.66
CA THR A 62 19.26 5.80 1.73
C THR A 62 18.48 6.37 2.91
N ARG A 63 17.66 5.53 3.56
CA ARG A 63 16.96 5.92 4.79
C ARG A 63 17.97 5.90 5.92
N VAL A 64 18.10 7.01 6.65
CA VAL A 64 19.05 7.15 7.77
C VAL A 64 18.33 7.13 9.13
N SER A 65 17.06 7.53 9.15
CA SER A 65 16.22 7.48 10.35
C SER A 65 16.02 6.04 10.84
N ALA A 66 16.02 5.85 12.15
CA ALA A 66 15.60 4.60 12.79
C ALA A 66 14.12 4.24 12.47
N PRO A 67 13.66 3.00 12.76
CA PRO A 67 12.28 2.58 12.52
C PRO A 67 11.23 3.50 13.15
N ASP A 68 11.49 3.97 14.38
CA ASP A 68 10.55 4.76 15.20
C ASP A 68 10.71 6.28 15.03
N GLU A 69 11.73 6.71 14.32
CA GLU A 69 11.99 8.13 14.07
C GLU A 69 11.26 8.64 12.81
N PRO A 70 10.99 9.96 12.73
CA PRO A 70 10.50 10.58 11.51
C PRO A 70 11.38 10.22 10.32
N VAL A 71 10.75 9.75 9.24
CA VAL A 71 11.48 9.25 8.07
C VAL A 71 12.37 10.35 7.50
N LYS A 72 13.68 10.08 7.46
CA LYS A 72 14.69 10.97 6.90
C LYS A 72 15.51 10.21 5.85
N TYR A 73 15.71 10.87 4.72
CA TYR A 73 16.51 10.37 3.61
C TYR A 73 17.71 11.26 3.41
N GLU A 74 18.86 10.62 3.17
CA GLU A 74 20.08 11.31 2.77
C GLU A 74 20.57 10.76 1.42
N PRO A 75 21.19 11.59 0.59
CA PRO A 75 21.84 11.14 -0.63
C PRO A 75 22.87 10.05 -0.35
N THR A 76 22.85 8.99 -1.14
CA THR A 76 23.71 7.82 -0.88
C THR A 76 25.16 8.06 -1.30
N ILE A 77 25.37 8.70 -2.44
CA ILE A 77 26.71 9.01 -2.98
C ILE A 77 26.83 10.46 -3.44
N ARG A 78 25.71 11.09 -3.79
CA ARG A 78 25.74 12.44 -4.34
C ARG A 78 25.81 13.48 -3.22
N PRO A 79 26.35 14.68 -3.48
CA PRO A 79 26.93 15.13 -4.74
C PRO A 79 28.28 14.48 -5.06
N LEU A 80 28.51 14.17 -6.34
CA LEU A 80 29.79 13.62 -6.79
C LEU A 80 30.83 14.73 -6.99
N PRO A 81 32.14 14.46 -6.86
CA PRO A 81 33.19 15.44 -7.16
C PRO A 81 33.30 15.73 -8.66
N LYS A 82 33.86 16.88 -9.06
CA LYS A 82 34.04 17.26 -10.48
C LYS A 82 34.83 16.21 -11.26
N SER A 83 35.83 15.61 -10.61
CA SER A 83 36.68 14.55 -11.17
C SER A 83 35.94 13.28 -11.58
N ALA A 84 34.67 13.10 -11.19
CA ALA A 84 33.82 11.98 -11.58
C ALA A 84 32.93 12.29 -12.80
N PHE A 85 33.04 13.49 -13.39
CA PHE A 85 32.26 13.92 -14.54
C PHE A 85 33.14 14.20 -15.75
N VAL A 86 32.58 13.95 -16.94
CA VAL A 86 33.20 14.34 -18.21
C VAL A 86 32.54 15.63 -18.66
N GLY A 87 33.33 16.71 -18.74
CA GLY A 87 32.85 18.05 -19.09
C GLY A 87 32.12 18.75 -17.95
N GLU A 88 31.18 19.62 -18.30
CA GLU A 88 30.41 20.41 -17.32
C GLU A 88 29.42 19.55 -16.54
N ARG A 89 29.31 19.83 -15.23
CA ARG A 89 28.31 19.22 -14.36
C ARG A 89 26.91 19.60 -14.82
N LYS A 90 26.05 18.60 -15.02
CA LYS A 90 24.64 18.82 -15.33
C LYS A 90 23.79 18.67 -14.08
N VAL A 91 23.16 19.77 -13.67
CA VAL A 91 22.22 19.76 -12.56
C VAL A 91 20.94 19.02 -12.95
N PRO A 92 20.54 17.98 -12.20
CA PRO A 92 19.30 17.27 -12.47
C PRO A 92 18.06 18.13 -12.22
N VAL A 93 17.01 17.95 -13.03
CA VAL A 93 15.77 18.72 -12.87
C VAL A 93 14.82 17.96 -11.94
N PRO A 94 14.31 18.59 -10.86
CA PRO A 94 13.31 17.96 -10.00
C PRO A 94 11.99 17.83 -10.76
N GLY A 95 11.25 16.75 -10.48
CA GLY A 95 9.90 16.55 -10.97
C GLY A 95 9.02 15.92 -9.91
N ASN A 96 7.79 16.39 -9.81
CA ASN A 96 6.77 15.81 -8.93
C ASN A 96 5.60 15.34 -9.77
N THR A 97 5.05 14.18 -9.39
CA THR A 97 3.79 13.69 -9.96
C THR A 97 2.61 14.30 -9.18
N ALA A 98 1.41 14.29 -9.77
CA ALA A 98 0.19 14.77 -9.09
C ALA A 98 -0.10 14.02 -7.77
N GLU A 99 0.37 12.78 -7.62
CA GLU A 99 0.27 12.00 -6.37
C GLU A 99 1.50 12.16 -5.46
N PHE A 100 2.16 13.33 -5.48
CA PHE A 100 3.27 13.67 -4.60
C PHE A 100 4.49 12.73 -4.67
N LEU A 101 4.64 11.96 -5.75
CA LEU A 101 5.82 11.12 -5.95
C LEU A 101 6.97 11.99 -6.49
N PRO A 102 8.04 12.24 -5.71
CA PRO A 102 9.19 12.98 -6.18
C PRO A 102 10.08 12.08 -7.03
N PHE A 103 10.61 12.65 -8.11
CA PHE A 103 11.59 11.99 -8.95
C PHE A 103 12.55 13.01 -9.57
N VAL A 104 13.72 12.51 -9.95
CA VAL A 104 14.73 13.33 -10.62
C VAL A 104 14.75 13.00 -12.10
N ARG A 105 14.68 14.03 -12.94
CA ARG A 105 14.73 13.89 -14.40
C ARG A 105 16.14 14.24 -14.90
N ILE A 106 16.81 13.21 -15.43
CA ILE A 106 18.18 13.34 -15.96
C ILE A 106 18.18 13.90 -17.40
N LYS A 107 17.21 13.52 -18.24
CA LYS A 107 17.15 13.95 -19.65
C LYS A 107 15.72 14.16 -20.19
N LYS A 108 15.62 14.87 -21.31
CA LYS A 108 14.40 15.02 -22.13
C LYS A 108 14.61 14.33 -23.49
N PRO A 109 13.64 13.54 -24.01
CA PRO A 109 12.42 13.06 -23.37
C PRO A 109 12.70 12.12 -22.17
N GLN A 110 11.73 11.95 -21.27
CA GLN A 110 11.90 11.09 -20.09
C GLN A 110 12.10 9.63 -20.53
N PRO A 111 13.06 8.89 -19.95
CA PRO A 111 13.27 7.50 -20.33
C PRO A 111 12.02 6.65 -20.02
N ARG A 112 11.61 5.82 -20.98
CA ARG A 112 10.40 4.97 -20.89
C ARG A 112 10.37 4.10 -19.62
N VAL A 113 11.53 3.64 -19.17
CA VAL A 113 11.67 2.81 -17.95
C VAL A 113 11.28 3.61 -16.70
N LEU A 114 11.76 4.85 -16.58
CA LEU A 114 11.42 5.73 -15.45
C LEU A 114 9.94 6.09 -15.47
N SER A 115 9.41 6.47 -16.63
CA SER A 115 7.98 6.77 -16.79
C SER A 115 7.08 5.58 -16.41
N ARG A 116 7.43 4.36 -16.84
CA ARG A 116 6.72 3.13 -16.43
C ARG A 116 6.81 2.87 -14.92
N ALA A 117 7.97 3.10 -14.30
CA ALA A 117 8.14 2.91 -12.86
C ALA A 117 7.30 3.90 -12.05
N ILE A 118 7.29 5.17 -12.45
CA ILE A 118 6.45 6.22 -11.86
C ILE A 118 4.97 5.85 -12.02
N GLY A 119 4.54 5.51 -13.23
CA GLY A 119 3.15 5.11 -13.50
C GLY A 119 2.68 3.92 -12.66
N ARG A 120 3.53 2.90 -12.46
CA ARG A 120 3.23 1.78 -11.57
C ARG A 120 3.05 2.23 -10.12
N LYS A 121 3.94 3.06 -9.59
CA LYS A 121 3.85 3.58 -8.21
C LYS A 121 2.57 4.42 -8.02
N THR A 122 2.29 5.33 -8.96
CA THR A 122 1.04 6.10 -8.98
C THR A 122 -0.19 5.20 -9.02
N THR A 123 -0.19 4.14 -9.82
CA THR A 123 -1.33 3.20 -9.92
C THR A 123 -1.57 2.47 -8.61
N ILE A 124 -0.50 2.03 -7.94
CA ILE A 124 -0.59 1.37 -6.62
C ILE A 124 -1.15 2.32 -5.56
N PHE A 125 -0.67 3.58 -5.55
CA PHE A 125 -1.17 4.60 -4.63
C PHE A 125 -2.66 4.88 -4.86
N ARG A 126 -3.06 5.17 -6.11
CA ARG A 126 -4.47 5.39 -6.48
C ARG A 126 -5.37 4.20 -6.13
N ARG A 127 -4.90 2.96 -6.33
CA ARG A 127 -5.64 1.76 -5.93
C ARG A 127 -5.86 1.74 -4.41
N SER A 128 -4.84 2.07 -3.63
CA SER A 128 -4.91 2.07 -2.17
C SER A 128 -5.89 3.13 -1.66
N VAL A 129 -5.87 4.33 -2.25
CA VAL A 129 -6.84 5.40 -1.94
C VAL A 129 -8.27 4.99 -2.30
N ARG A 130 -8.49 4.38 -3.48
CA ARG A 130 -9.83 3.89 -3.86
C ARG A 130 -10.32 2.80 -2.92
N THR A 131 -9.45 1.89 -2.50
CA THR A 131 -9.81 0.86 -1.52
C THR A 131 -10.21 1.48 -0.19
N LEU A 132 -9.44 2.47 0.31
CA LEU A 132 -9.82 3.17 1.53
C LEU A 132 -11.19 3.85 1.42
N LEU A 133 -11.43 4.57 0.31
CA LEU A 133 -12.72 5.22 0.07
C LEU A 133 -13.86 4.20 0.06
N ARG A 134 -13.70 3.10 -0.69
CA ARG A 134 -14.68 2.01 -0.73
C ARG A 134 -14.98 1.44 0.66
N VAL A 135 -13.96 1.16 1.45
CA VAL A 135 -14.14 0.64 2.81
C VAL A 135 -14.94 1.64 3.67
N SER A 136 -14.64 2.93 3.52
CA SER A 136 -15.32 3.98 4.28
C SER A 136 -16.77 4.23 3.82
N THR A 137 -17.05 4.18 2.52
CA THR A 137 -18.37 4.55 1.96
C THR A 137 -19.31 3.37 1.81
N GLU A 138 -18.80 2.17 1.57
CA GLU A 138 -19.60 0.98 1.27
C GLU A 138 -19.48 -0.07 2.38
N ASP A 139 -18.26 -0.52 2.68
CA ASP A 139 -18.07 -1.71 3.51
C ASP A 139 -18.41 -1.45 4.99
N ILE A 140 -18.06 -0.29 5.54
CA ILE A 140 -18.42 0.09 6.92
C ILE A 140 -19.94 0.19 7.11
N PRO A 141 -20.70 0.97 6.30
CA PRO A 141 -22.16 1.04 6.44
C PRO A 141 -22.83 -0.32 6.24
N ARG A 142 -22.37 -1.13 5.27
CA ARG A 142 -22.87 -2.49 5.07
C ARG A 142 -22.63 -3.35 6.30
N ALA A 143 -21.43 -3.29 6.87
CA ALA A 143 -21.10 -4.05 8.07
C ALA A 143 -21.95 -3.67 9.29
N GLN A 144 -22.37 -2.39 9.40
CA GLN A 144 -23.32 -1.97 10.42
C GLN A 144 -24.71 -2.59 10.23
N LEU A 145 -25.17 -2.72 8.98
CA LEU A 145 -26.45 -3.36 8.69
C LEU A 145 -26.41 -4.86 8.98
N ASP A 146 -25.32 -5.52 8.63
CA ASP A 146 -25.10 -6.94 8.91
C ASP A 146 -25.09 -7.20 10.43
N ASP A 147 -24.33 -6.41 11.20
CA ASP A 147 -24.31 -6.52 12.67
C ASP A 147 -25.70 -6.26 13.31
N ARG A 148 -26.48 -5.33 12.75
CA ARG A 148 -27.86 -5.07 13.19
C ARG A 148 -28.76 -6.25 12.87
N TRP A 149 -28.58 -6.87 11.71
CA TRP A 149 -29.33 -8.06 11.32
C TRP A 149 -29.02 -9.24 12.25
N ASP A 150 -27.75 -9.50 12.54
CA ASP A 150 -27.33 -10.52 13.52
C ASP A 150 -27.99 -10.27 14.88
N ALA A 151 -27.95 -9.02 15.37
CA ALA A 151 -28.60 -8.65 16.63
C ALA A 151 -30.14 -8.79 16.62
N MET A 152 -30.79 -8.73 15.45
CA MET A 152 -32.22 -9.04 15.32
C MET A 152 -32.47 -10.55 15.31
N MET A 153 -31.62 -11.32 14.62
CA MET A 153 -31.69 -12.77 14.56
C MET A 153 -31.50 -13.39 15.95
N ASP A 154 -30.52 -12.92 16.73
CA ASP A 154 -30.33 -13.36 18.13
C ASP A 154 -31.61 -13.20 18.94
N LYS A 155 -32.31 -12.07 18.78
CA LYS A 155 -33.55 -11.79 19.52
C LYS A 155 -34.70 -12.71 19.11
N LEU A 156 -34.74 -13.13 17.85
CA LEU A 156 -35.76 -14.07 17.37
C LEU A 156 -35.47 -15.48 17.88
N LEU A 157 -34.22 -15.94 17.78
CA LEU A 157 -33.78 -17.24 18.30
C LEU A 157 -34.05 -17.37 19.80
N LEU A 158 -33.76 -16.32 20.58
CA LEU A 158 -34.07 -16.28 22.01
C LEU A 158 -35.57 -16.39 22.31
N LYS A 159 -36.43 -15.83 21.44
CA LYS A 159 -37.90 -15.95 21.60
C LYS A 159 -38.41 -17.35 21.25
N GLU A 160 -37.77 -18.02 20.32
CA GLU A 160 -38.10 -19.39 19.91
C GLU A 160 -37.58 -20.46 20.90
N GLY A 161 -36.85 -20.04 21.95
CA GLY A 161 -36.34 -20.94 22.98
C GLY A 161 -34.98 -21.54 22.65
N PHE A 162 -34.31 -21.07 21.60
CA PHE A 162 -32.91 -21.42 21.35
C PHE A 162 -32.02 -20.62 22.32
N THR A 163 -31.40 -21.33 23.26
CA THR A 163 -30.50 -20.76 24.27
C THR A 163 -29.03 -21.11 24.05
N ASP A 164 -28.68 -21.63 22.86
CA ASP A 164 -27.28 -21.87 22.54
C ASP A 164 -26.55 -20.52 22.46
N GLU A 165 -25.81 -20.22 23.53
CA GLU A 165 -24.95 -19.05 23.59
C GLU A 165 -23.81 -19.23 22.57
N VAL A 166 -23.96 -18.61 21.41
CA VAL A 166 -22.84 -18.44 20.48
C VAL A 166 -21.82 -17.57 21.20
N LYS A 167 -20.74 -18.20 21.70
CA LYS A 167 -19.60 -17.48 22.28
C LYS A 167 -19.05 -16.54 21.22
N ARG A 168 -19.25 -15.24 21.42
CA ARG A 168 -18.68 -14.21 20.56
C ARG A 168 -17.24 -13.95 20.99
N ASP A 169 -16.31 -14.05 20.05
CA ASP A 169 -14.89 -13.74 20.23
C ASP A 169 -14.67 -12.21 20.34
N GLY A 170 -15.20 -11.61 21.40
CA GLY A 170 -14.97 -10.21 21.76
C GLY A 170 -15.37 -9.19 20.67
N PRO A 171 -14.70 -8.02 20.61
CA PRO A 171 -14.99 -6.96 19.65
C PRO A 171 -14.84 -7.38 18.18
N LEU A 172 -14.01 -8.38 17.90
CA LEU A 172 -13.77 -8.91 16.56
C LEU A 172 -14.96 -9.71 16.00
N ALA A 173 -15.91 -10.10 16.85
CA ALA A 173 -17.15 -10.72 16.41
C ALA A 173 -18.07 -9.76 15.64
N SER A 174 -17.88 -8.44 15.79
CA SER A 174 -18.62 -7.43 15.02
C SER A 174 -17.95 -7.19 13.67
N TYR A 175 -18.70 -7.40 12.59
CA TYR A 175 -18.20 -7.14 11.25
C TYR A 175 -17.89 -5.64 11.09
N HIS A 176 -18.70 -4.75 11.66
CA HIS A 176 -18.41 -3.31 11.65
C HIS A 176 -17.06 -2.97 12.29
N PHE A 177 -16.75 -3.60 13.42
CA PHE A 177 -15.46 -3.39 14.09
C PHE A 177 -14.29 -3.84 13.20
N THR A 178 -14.39 -5.01 12.55
CA THR A 178 -13.35 -5.47 11.61
C THR A 178 -13.19 -4.56 10.38
N ALA A 179 -14.30 -4.03 9.84
CA ALA A 179 -14.27 -3.06 8.75
C ALA A 179 -13.60 -1.74 9.18
N THR A 180 -13.87 -1.29 10.41
CA THR A 180 -13.26 -0.09 11.02
C THR A 180 -11.76 -0.28 11.23
N LEU A 181 -11.33 -1.45 11.73
CA LEU A 181 -9.91 -1.80 11.83
C LEU A 181 -9.22 -1.83 10.46
N THR A 182 -9.88 -2.40 9.45
CA THR A 182 -9.37 -2.42 8.07
C THR A 182 -9.15 -1.00 7.54
N LYS A 183 -10.10 -0.09 7.77
CA LYS A 183 -9.94 1.34 7.45
C LYS A 183 -8.74 1.95 8.17
N ALA A 184 -8.64 1.75 9.48
CA ALA A 184 -7.54 2.30 10.28
C ALA A 184 -6.16 1.81 9.81
N TRP A 185 -6.07 0.55 9.38
CA TRP A 185 -4.86 -0.03 8.81
C TRP A 185 -4.50 0.62 7.47
N LEU A 186 -5.48 0.77 6.57
CA LEU A 186 -5.28 1.44 5.28
C LEU A 186 -4.85 2.89 5.45
N ASP A 187 -5.46 3.61 6.39
CA ASP A 187 -5.07 4.99 6.75
C ASP A 187 -3.62 5.04 7.21
N GLN A 188 -3.22 4.18 8.16
CA GLN A 188 -1.84 4.15 8.64
C GLN A 188 -0.85 3.82 7.51
N LYS A 189 -1.21 2.87 6.64
CA LYS A 189 -0.40 2.50 5.48
C LYS A 189 -0.23 3.66 4.50
N LEU A 190 -1.30 4.39 4.21
CA LEU A 190 -1.23 5.58 3.36
C LEU A 190 -0.39 6.68 4.01
N MET A 191 -0.55 6.92 5.31
CA MET A 191 0.27 7.89 6.06
C MET A 191 1.76 7.54 6.02
N LYS A 192 2.12 6.26 6.14
CA LYS A 192 3.52 5.82 5.97
C LYS A 192 4.02 6.14 4.57
N ILE A 193 3.22 5.87 3.53
CA ILE A 193 3.61 6.16 2.13
C ILE A 193 3.77 7.67 1.90
N THR A 194 2.84 8.49 2.38
CA THR A 194 2.90 9.95 2.19
C THR A 194 4.06 10.56 2.95
N ASN A 195 4.31 10.13 4.19
CA ASN A 195 5.47 10.58 4.97
C ASN A 195 6.78 10.22 4.26
N ASP A 196 6.88 8.99 3.74
CA ASP A 196 8.04 8.53 2.98
C ASP A 196 8.27 9.36 1.71
N GLN A 197 7.20 9.67 0.98
CA GLN A 197 7.27 10.51 -0.23
C GLN A 197 7.65 11.96 0.10
N THR A 198 7.11 12.52 1.17
CA THR A 198 7.43 13.88 1.64
C THR A 198 8.90 13.98 2.05
N ALA A 199 9.40 12.99 2.78
CA ALA A 199 10.80 12.92 3.18
C ALA A 199 11.74 12.80 1.96
N ARG A 200 11.39 11.96 0.98
CA ARG A 200 12.14 11.87 -0.29
C ARG A 200 12.11 13.18 -1.07
N ALA A 201 10.98 13.89 -1.07
CA ALA A 201 10.85 15.17 -1.78
C ALA A 201 11.79 16.23 -1.18
N LYS A 202 11.85 16.29 0.16
CA LYS A 202 12.81 17.14 0.88
C LYS A 202 14.26 16.79 0.51
N ALA A 203 14.61 15.50 0.54
CA ALA A 203 15.95 15.04 0.19
C ALA A 203 16.33 15.32 -1.28
N VAL A 204 15.35 15.26 -2.20
CA VAL A 204 15.55 15.65 -3.61
C VAL A 204 15.84 17.15 -3.72
N SER A 205 15.08 18.00 -3.02
CA SER A 205 15.32 19.46 -3.03
C SER A 205 16.71 19.78 -2.51
N SER A 206 17.06 19.27 -1.33
CA SER A 206 18.36 19.53 -0.71
C SER A 206 19.52 19.05 -1.58
N LEU A 207 19.38 17.88 -2.23
CA LEU A 207 20.39 17.38 -3.16
C LEU A 207 20.59 18.31 -4.36
N ILE A 208 19.50 18.83 -4.92
CA ILE A 208 19.57 19.69 -6.10
C ILE A 208 20.16 21.05 -5.74
N GLU A 209 19.84 21.58 -4.57
CA GLU A 209 20.45 22.80 -4.03
C GLU A 209 21.97 22.64 -3.87
N GLN A 210 22.43 21.49 -3.36
CA GLN A 210 23.86 21.17 -3.26
C GLN A 210 24.53 21.06 -4.63
N GLU A 211 23.91 20.35 -5.58
CA GLU A 211 24.43 20.21 -6.96
C GLU A 211 24.46 21.56 -7.70
N LEU A 212 23.49 22.46 -7.44
CA LEU A 212 23.47 23.83 -7.96
C LEU A 212 24.58 24.70 -7.36
N ALA A 213 24.85 24.57 -6.06
CA ALA A 213 25.93 25.30 -5.41
C ALA A 213 27.29 24.90 -6.00
N LEU A 214 27.55 23.60 -6.10
CA LEU A 214 28.77 23.07 -6.72
C LEU A 214 28.90 23.46 -8.19
N PHE A 215 27.81 23.44 -8.95
CA PHE A 215 27.83 23.89 -10.34
C PHE A 215 28.31 25.35 -10.46
N LYS A 216 27.80 26.25 -9.61
CA LYS A 216 28.20 27.67 -9.58
C LYS A 216 29.65 27.86 -9.16
N GLU A 217 30.14 27.07 -8.21
CA GLU A 217 31.54 27.09 -7.79
C GLU A 217 32.46 26.61 -8.91
N GLU A 218 32.08 25.54 -9.60
CA GLU A 218 32.82 24.97 -10.71
C GLU A 218 32.86 25.90 -11.93
N GLU A 219 31.77 26.60 -12.25
CA GLU A 219 31.75 27.65 -13.28
C GLU A 219 32.72 28.79 -12.94
N LYS A 220 32.69 29.28 -11.70
CA LYS A 220 33.59 30.37 -11.25
C LYS A 220 35.07 29.95 -11.28
N SER A 221 35.36 28.70 -10.92
CA SER A 221 36.73 28.18 -10.89
C SER A 221 37.34 27.95 -12.28
N GLY A 222 36.52 27.90 -13.34
CA GLY A 222 36.98 27.60 -14.69
C GLY A 222 37.63 26.22 -14.84
N ALA A 223 37.38 25.29 -13.90
CA ALA A 223 38.11 24.03 -13.86
C ALA A 223 37.97 23.23 -15.17
N GLU A 224 39.10 22.71 -15.66
CA GLU A 224 39.18 22.08 -16.97
C GLU A 224 38.35 20.79 -17.06
N PRO A 225 37.90 20.43 -18.29
CA PRO A 225 37.22 19.16 -18.52
C PRO A 225 38.10 17.98 -18.10
N THR A 226 37.59 17.12 -17.20
CA THR A 226 38.30 15.91 -16.79
C THR A 226 38.29 14.87 -17.91
N ASP A 227 39.43 14.20 -18.09
CA ASP A 227 39.56 13.10 -19.04
C ASP A 227 38.53 11.99 -18.78
N PRO A 228 37.94 11.41 -19.84
CA PRO A 228 36.88 10.42 -19.71
C PRO A 228 37.33 9.09 -19.08
N LYS A 229 38.64 8.80 -19.08
CA LYS A 229 39.20 7.62 -18.41
C LYS A 229 39.29 7.85 -16.91
N VAL A 230 39.88 8.98 -16.50
CA VAL A 230 40.01 9.38 -15.09
C VAL A 230 38.63 9.50 -14.43
N ALA A 231 37.65 10.08 -15.12
CA ALA A 231 36.29 10.21 -14.61
C ALA A 231 35.57 8.86 -14.36
N LYS A 232 35.90 7.84 -15.14
CA LYS A 232 35.36 6.49 -14.92
C LYS A 232 36.05 5.81 -13.75
N GLU A 233 37.37 5.92 -13.65
CA GLU A 233 38.14 5.31 -12.57
C GLU A 233 37.77 5.88 -11.19
N THR A 234 37.62 7.21 -11.09
CA THR A 234 37.16 7.87 -9.86
C THR A 234 35.75 7.41 -9.47
N LEU A 235 34.82 7.35 -10.43
CA LEU A 235 33.46 6.87 -10.21
C LEU A 235 33.43 5.39 -9.79
N ASP A 236 34.20 4.54 -10.45
CA ASP A 236 34.30 3.11 -10.12
C ASP A 236 34.88 2.89 -8.73
N THR A 237 35.86 3.71 -8.33
CA THR A 237 36.43 3.70 -6.97
C THR A 237 35.36 4.03 -5.94
N ILE A 238 34.65 5.16 -6.09
CA ILE A 238 33.56 5.59 -5.20
C ILE A 238 32.47 4.50 -5.11
N LEU A 239 32.10 3.90 -6.23
CA LEU A 239 31.10 2.82 -6.27
C LEU A 239 31.58 1.55 -5.57
N SER A 240 32.88 1.23 -5.69
CA SER A 240 33.47 0.05 -5.03
C SER A 240 33.51 0.21 -3.50
N GLU A 241 33.85 1.40 -3.01
CA GLU A 241 33.84 1.73 -1.58
C GLU A 241 32.44 1.66 -1.00
N TYR A 242 31.44 2.22 -1.71
CA TYR A 242 30.06 2.11 -1.30
C TYR A 242 29.61 0.64 -1.19
N ARG A 243 29.96 -0.20 -2.18
CA ARG A 243 29.60 -1.63 -2.15
C ARG A 243 30.23 -2.35 -0.96
N LYS A 244 31.49 -2.02 -0.61
CA LYS A 244 32.16 -2.58 0.58
C LYS A 244 31.41 -2.19 1.86
N LYS A 245 31.13 -0.90 2.04
CA LYS A 245 30.35 -0.40 3.18
C LYS A 245 28.96 -1.03 3.26
N GLN A 246 28.28 -1.19 2.13
CA GLN A 246 26.96 -1.83 2.10
C GLN A 246 27.06 -3.30 2.52
N ALA A 247 28.07 -4.04 2.07
CA ALA A 247 28.28 -5.43 2.47
C ALA A 247 28.64 -5.57 3.97
N GLU A 248 29.30 -4.58 4.56
CA GLU A 248 29.55 -4.52 5.99
C GLU A 248 28.26 -4.25 6.77
N MET A 249 27.45 -3.28 6.34
CA MET A 249 26.15 -2.98 6.94
C MET A 249 25.19 -4.18 6.87
N GLU A 250 25.12 -4.86 5.72
CA GLU A 250 24.28 -6.07 5.54
C GLU A 250 24.72 -7.24 6.43
N ARG A 251 25.97 -7.27 6.93
CA ARG A 251 26.42 -8.27 7.92
C ARG A 251 25.96 -7.94 9.34
N THR A 252 25.72 -6.66 9.63
CA THR A 252 25.32 -6.17 10.96
C THR A 252 23.81 -5.97 11.11
N GLU A 253 23.05 -5.99 10.02
CA GLU A 253 21.59 -5.86 10.10
C GLU A 253 20.94 -7.13 10.67
N ASP A 254 20.40 -7.02 11.89
CA ASP A 254 19.52 -8.04 12.45
C ASP A 254 18.19 -8.06 11.67
N THR A 255 17.89 -9.19 11.04
CA THR A 255 16.68 -9.40 10.23
C THR A 255 15.47 -9.82 11.07
N SER A 256 15.30 -9.29 12.27
CA SER A 256 14.09 -9.55 13.06
C SER A 256 12.91 -8.85 12.39
N PHE A 257 12.06 -9.63 11.73
CA PHE A 257 10.79 -9.13 11.22
C PHE A 257 9.85 -8.87 12.39
N GLU A 258 9.70 -7.60 12.77
CA GLU A 258 8.65 -7.19 13.68
C GLU A 258 7.31 -7.14 12.93
N ASP A 259 6.35 -7.91 13.44
CA ASP A 259 4.99 -7.90 12.89
C ASP A 259 4.39 -6.49 13.10
N PRO A 260 4.00 -5.77 12.03
CA PRO A 260 3.39 -4.46 12.15
C PRO A 260 2.10 -4.47 13.00
N PHE A 261 1.42 -5.61 13.13
CA PHE A 261 0.25 -5.78 14.00
C PHE A 261 0.59 -5.95 15.49
N LEU A 262 1.85 -6.20 15.83
CA LEU A 262 2.34 -6.25 17.21
C LEU A 262 3.04 -4.97 17.64
N SER A 263 3.22 -4.00 16.74
CA SER A 263 3.80 -2.70 17.10
C SER A 263 2.95 -2.01 18.18
N GLU A 264 3.60 -1.45 19.21
CA GLU A 264 2.92 -0.80 20.35
C GLU A 264 1.93 0.27 19.89
N ILE A 265 2.30 1.01 18.83
CA ILE A 265 1.47 2.04 18.21
C ILE A 265 0.18 1.43 17.62
N TRP A 266 0.28 0.28 16.95
CA TRP A 266 -0.88 -0.39 16.39
C TRP A 266 -1.77 -0.97 17.48
N VAL A 267 -1.18 -1.64 18.47
CA VAL A 267 -1.91 -2.20 19.61
C VAL A 267 -2.66 -1.11 20.36
N ALA A 268 -2.01 0.01 20.68
CA ALA A 268 -2.64 1.15 21.33
C ALA A 268 -3.78 1.76 20.49
N ARG A 269 -3.61 1.84 19.17
CA ARG A 269 -4.67 2.33 18.27
C ARG A 269 -5.85 1.35 18.20
N ALA A 270 -5.58 0.05 18.09
CA ALA A 270 -6.60 -1.00 18.08
C ALA A 270 -7.37 -1.03 19.40
N GLN A 271 -6.68 -0.92 20.54
CA GLN A 271 -7.28 -0.81 21.88
C GLN A 271 -8.14 0.45 22.00
N ARG A 272 -7.66 1.62 21.58
CA ARG A 272 -8.48 2.85 21.57
C ARG A 272 -9.74 2.70 20.73
N LEU A 273 -9.63 2.11 19.54
CA LEU A 273 -10.78 1.86 18.68
C LEU A 273 -11.74 0.85 19.32
N ALA A 274 -11.22 -0.18 20.00
CA ALA A 274 -12.03 -1.13 20.76
C ALA A 274 -12.77 -0.45 21.92
N ASP A 275 -12.08 0.39 22.69
CA ASP A 275 -12.65 1.14 23.81
C ASP A 275 -13.69 2.15 23.34
N GLU A 276 -13.44 2.88 22.25
CA GLU A 276 -14.41 3.77 21.62
C GLU A 276 -15.64 3.00 21.14
N TYR A 277 -15.42 1.81 20.55
CA TYR A 277 -16.50 0.95 20.10
C TYR A 277 -17.35 0.45 21.28
N VAL A 278 -16.72 -0.02 22.36
CA VAL A 278 -17.40 -0.44 23.60
C VAL A 278 -18.10 0.76 24.26
N ARG A 279 -17.53 1.95 24.26
CA ARG A 279 -18.20 3.14 24.82
C ARG A 279 -19.42 3.57 24.00
N LYS A 280 -19.36 3.44 22.68
CA LYS A 280 -20.41 3.92 21.76
C LYS A 280 -21.52 2.89 21.52
N TYR A 281 -21.19 1.60 21.52
CA TYR A 281 -22.09 0.51 21.17
C TYR A 281 -22.11 -0.62 22.20
N GLY A 282 -21.15 -0.66 23.12
CA GLY A 282 -21.21 -1.54 24.27
C GLY A 282 -22.39 -1.11 25.14
N VAL A 283 -23.43 -1.94 25.09
CA VAL A 283 -24.45 -1.97 26.12
C VAL A 283 -23.71 -2.02 27.46
N ARG A 284 -23.98 -1.07 28.37
CA ARG A 284 -23.68 -1.28 29.80
C ARG A 284 -24.41 -2.56 30.18
N VAL A 285 -23.70 -3.68 30.16
CA VAL A 285 -24.07 -4.84 30.95
C VAL A 285 -23.79 -4.36 32.36
N ASP A 286 -24.82 -3.82 33.00
CA ASP A 286 -24.73 -3.52 34.42
C ASP A 286 -24.35 -4.84 35.11
N ASP A 287 -23.22 -4.88 35.80
CA ASP A 287 -22.75 -6.03 36.59
C ASP A 287 -23.72 -6.44 37.71
N SER A 288 -24.80 -5.68 37.91
CA SER A 288 -25.94 -6.14 38.66
C SER A 288 -26.78 -7.05 37.77
N GLY A 289 -26.84 -8.35 38.06
CA GLY A 289 -27.76 -9.32 37.43
C GLY A 289 -29.26 -9.01 37.63
N ARG A 290 -29.72 -7.79 37.32
CA ARG A 290 -31.11 -7.34 37.36
C ARG A 290 -31.47 -6.70 36.02
N ARG A 291 -32.56 -7.20 35.45
CA ARG A 291 -33.20 -6.72 34.21
C ARG A 291 -33.39 -5.21 34.23
N VAL A 292 -32.72 -4.50 33.32
CA VAL A 292 -33.06 -3.10 33.01
C VAL A 292 -34.46 -3.07 32.39
N SER A 293 -35.38 -2.35 33.03
CA SER A 293 -36.79 -2.33 32.63
C SER A 293 -37.00 -1.68 31.26
N TRP A 294 -37.94 -2.27 30.52
CA TRP A 294 -38.28 -1.98 29.12
C TRP A 294 -38.58 -0.48 28.86
N ALA A 295 -39.10 0.24 29.85
CA ALA A 295 -39.40 1.67 29.76
C ALA A 295 -38.16 2.56 29.58
N LYS A 296 -37.00 2.17 30.13
CA LYS A 296 -35.76 2.95 30.03
C LYS A 296 -35.11 2.84 28.65
N ARG A 297 -35.38 1.74 27.92
CA ARG A 297 -34.86 1.49 26.55
C ARG A 297 -35.58 2.31 25.47
N GLN A 298 -36.88 2.57 25.63
CA GLN A 298 -37.65 3.37 24.67
C GLN A 298 -37.30 4.86 24.72
N GLY A 299 -36.92 5.39 25.88
CA GLY A 299 -36.52 6.79 26.04
C GLY A 299 -35.17 7.13 25.38
N LEU A 300 -34.25 6.16 25.29
CA LEU A 300 -32.93 6.34 24.66
C LEU A 300 -33.02 6.34 23.13
N ALA A 301 -33.84 5.46 22.54
CA ALA A 301 -34.02 5.37 21.09
C ALA A 301 -34.63 6.64 20.47
N LYS A 302 -35.51 7.36 21.17
CA LYS A 302 -36.04 8.65 20.71
C LYS A 302 -35.00 9.78 20.76
N LYS A 303 -34.04 9.71 21.68
CA LYS A 303 -32.99 10.74 21.85
C LYS A 303 -31.84 10.57 20.84
N GLU A 304 -31.52 9.34 20.46
CA GLU A 304 -30.46 9.02 19.48
C GLU A 304 -30.82 9.44 18.05
N ASN A 305 -32.08 9.28 17.63
CA ASN A 305 -32.53 9.73 16.29
C ASN A 305 -32.49 11.26 16.12
N SER A 306 -32.51 12.03 17.21
CA SER A 306 -32.40 13.50 17.18
C SER A 306 -30.95 13.99 17.13
N LEU A 307 -29.99 13.21 17.61
CA LEU A 307 -28.56 13.59 17.66
C LEU A 307 -27.79 13.17 16.41
N LEU A 308 -28.19 12.09 15.76
CA LEU A 308 -27.52 11.58 14.55
C LEU A 308 -27.69 12.50 13.33
N GLY A 309 -28.78 13.27 13.24
CA GLY A 309 -28.95 14.28 12.19
C GLY A 309 -28.03 15.51 12.33
N ALA A 310 -27.41 15.71 13.50
CA ALA A 310 -26.60 16.90 13.79
C ALA A 310 -25.08 16.63 13.82
N VAL A 311 -24.63 15.40 14.09
CA VAL A 311 -23.21 15.10 14.36
C VAL A 311 -22.41 14.68 13.12
N GLU A 312 -23.06 14.14 12.09
CA GLU A 312 -22.37 13.72 10.85
C GLU A 312 -21.94 14.92 9.98
N SER A 313 -22.64 16.05 10.08
CA SER A 313 -22.30 17.33 9.42
C SER A 313 -20.96 17.92 9.90
N ASP A 314 -20.75 17.97 11.22
CA ASP A 314 -19.70 18.82 11.80
C ASP A 314 -18.31 18.15 11.79
N LYS A 315 -18.25 16.82 11.90
CA LYS A 315 -16.97 16.09 11.92
C LYS A 315 -16.38 15.89 10.52
N GLU A 316 -17.24 15.72 9.51
CA GLU A 316 -16.79 15.69 8.11
C GLU A 316 -16.36 17.09 7.64
N ALA A 317 -17.08 18.14 8.04
CA ALA A 317 -16.67 19.53 7.79
C ALA A 317 -15.32 19.89 8.45
N GLN A 318 -15.03 19.37 9.65
CA GLN A 318 -13.73 19.56 10.33
C GLN A 318 -12.56 18.82 9.64
N PHE A 319 -12.80 17.62 9.10
CA PHE A 319 -11.79 16.88 8.36
C PHE A 319 -11.46 17.56 7.01
N PHE A 320 -12.49 18.02 6.28
CA PHE A 320 -12.27 18.77 5.03
C PHE A 320 -11.73 20.19 5.25
N SER A 321 -12.06 20.84 6.37
CA SER A 321 -11.46 22.14 6.71
C SER A 321 -9.97 22.03 7.08
N GLN A 322 -9.55 20.96 7.75
CA GLN A 322 -8.13 20.65 8.00
C GLN A 322 -7.35 20.37 6.70
N ILE A 323 -7.97 19.71 5.73
CA ILE A 323 -7.38 19.49 4.40
C ILE A 323 -7.33 20.81 3.60
N ALA A 324 -8.31 21.69 3.76
CA ALA A 324 -8.36 22.99 3.08
C ALA A 324 -7.40 24.03 3.69
N THR A 325 -7.14 24.00 5.01
CA THR A 325 -6.14 24.87 5.67
C THR A 325 -4.72 24.47 5.31
N MET A 326 -4.43 23.17 5.11
CA MET A 326 -3.17 22.70 4.53
C MET A 326 -2.94 23.20 3.09
N ARG A 327 -3.99 23.67 2.39
CA ARG A 327 -3.91 24.22 1.04
C ARG A 327 -3.66 25.74 0.99
N ARG A 328 -3.74 26.45 2.15
CA ARG A 328 -3.62 27.92 2.25
C ARG A 328 -2.44 28.42 3.11
N GLY A 329 -1.63 27.53 3.67
CA GLY A 329 -0.41 27.90 4.40
C GLY A 329 0.77 28.14 3.46
N GLY A 330 0.73 29.27 2.76
CA GLY A 330 1.84 29.82 1.98
C GLY A 330 1.88 31.33 2.17
N HIS A 331 2.51 31.76 3.27
CA HIS A 331 3.22 33.02 3.39
C HIS A 331 4.45 32.80 4.25
#